data_AF-A0A843H0R6-F1
#
_entry.id   AF-A0A843H0R6-F1
#
_cell.length_a   1.000
_cell.length_b   1.000
_cell.length_c   1.000
_cell.angle_alpha   90.00
_cell.angle_beta   90.00
_cell.angle_gamma   90.00
#
_symmetry.space_group_name_H-M   'P 1'
#
loop_
_entity.id
_entity.type
_entity.pdbx_description
1 polymer ?
#
loop_
_entity_poly.entity_id
_entity_poly.type
_entity_poly.pdbx_seq_one_letter_code
_entity_poly.pdbx_strand_id
1 'polypeptide(L)' 'MRQIHRLKILPEYYDAVVSGIKNFELRKDDREYQVGDFIVLQEYDGKQFTGRETGFQIRYILRNCPEYGLMDGYCIIGW' A
#
# COMPACT_ATOMS: atom_id res chain seq x y z
N MET A 1 -18.92 3.73 2.88
CA MET A 1 -18.32 4.87 2.14
C MET A 1 -16.89 4.50 1.81
N ARG A 2 -16.35 4.93 0.67
CA ARG A 2 -14.95 4.64 0.31
C ARG A 2 -14.02 5.47 1.19
N GLN A 3 -13.05 4.83 1.82
CA GLN A 3 -12.08 5.49 2.68
C GLN A 3 -10.77 5.81 1.94
N ILE A 4 -10.03 6.80 2.42
CA ILE A 4 -8.72 7.17 1.90
C ILE A 4 -7.67 6.86 2.98
N HIS A 5 -6.77 5.94 2.66
CA HIS A 5 -5.68 5.50 3.53
C HIS A 5 -4.37 6.18 3.11
N ARG A 6 -3.90 7.17 3.88
CA ARG A 6 -2.60 7.82 3.65
C ARG A 6 -1.49 7.02 4.33
N LEU A 7 -0.50 6.59 3.55
CA LEU A 7 0.58 5.70 3.98
C LEU A 7 1.93 6.22 3.54
N LYS A 8 2.96 6.05 4.39
CA LYS A 8 4.35 6.33 4.01
C LYS A 8 4.88 5.26 3.06
N ILE A 9 5.76 5.66 2.15
CA ILE A 9 6.55 4.78 1.29
C ILE A 9 7.97 5.33 1.17
N LEU A 10 8.99 4.46 1.15
CA LEU A 10 10.38 4.88 0.96
C LEU A 10 10.66 5.22 -0.51
N PRO A 11 11.67 6.07 -0.81
CA PRO A 11 11.93 6.52 -2.17
C PRO A 11 12.12 5.39 -3.19
N GLU A 12 12.86 4.33 -2.83
CA GLU A 12 13.12 3.22 -3.74
C GLU A 12 11.84 2.48 -4.17
N TYR A 13 10.84 2.41 -3.30
CA TYR A 13 9.54 1.80 -3.62
C TYR A 13 8.60 2.79 -4.28
N TYR A 14 8.67 4.08 -3.94
CA TYR A 14 7.87 5.12 -4.58
C TYR A 14 8.16 5.16 -6.08
N ASP A 15 9.43 5.18 -6.47
CA ASP A 15 9.84 5.21 -7.87
C ASP A 15 9.38 3.93 -8.63
N ALA A 16 9.42 2.76 -7.99
CA ALA A 16 8.89 1.51 -8.56
C ALA A 16 7.37 1.54 -8.75
N VAL A 17 6.63 2.21 -7.86
CA VAL A 17 5.18 2.36 -7.96
C VAL A 17 4.78 3.34 -9.06
N VAL A 18 5.40 4.53 -9.12
CA VAL A 18 5.05 5.54 -10.14
C VAL A 18 5.48 5.14 -11.54
N SER A 19 6.51 4.30 -11.68
CA SER A 19 6.90 3.69 -12.97
C SER A 19 5.99 2.53 -13.39
N GLY A 20 5.07 2.09 -12.53
CA GLY A 20 4.16 0.98 -12.80
C GLY A 20 4.77 -0.42 -12.67
N ILE A 21 6.04 -0.52 -12.26
CA ILE A 21 6.74 -1.80 -12.04
C ILE A 21 6.16 -2.52 -10.82
N LYS A 22 5.76 -1.76 -9.80
CA LYS A 22 5.17 -2.28 -8.56
C LYS A 22 3.71 -1.83 -8.44
N ASN A 23 2.80 -2.78 -8.54
CA ASN A 23 1.34 -2.57 -8.48
C ASN A 23 0.68 -3.18 -7.23
N PHE A 24 1.46 -3.34 -6.15
CA PHE A 24 0.96 -3.89 -4.90
C PHE A 24 1.69 -3.31 -3.68
N GLU A 25 1.09 -3.41 -2.50
CA GLU A 25 1.71 -3.15 -1.20
C GLU A 25 1.61 -4.39 -0.30
N LEU A 26 2.63 -4.66 0.50
CA LEU A 26 2.54 -5.58 1.66
C LEU A 26 2.43 -4.71 2.91
N ARG A 27 1.35 -4.85 3.68
CA ARG A 27 1.06 -4.00 4.84
C ARG A 27 0.52 -4.82 5.99
N LYS A 28 0.74 -4.32 7.21
CA LYS A 28 -0.05 -4.75 8.36
C LYS A 28 -1.52 -4.40 8.10
N ASP A 29 -2.42 -5.33 8.34
CA ASP A 29 -3.86 -5.18 8.10
C ASP A 29 -4.54 -4.55 9.33
N ASP A 30 -4.12 -3.33 9.69
CA ASP A 30 -4.54 -2.62 10.91
C ASP A 30 -5.47 -1.43 10.65
N ARG A 31 -5.96 -1.28 9.41
CA ARG A 31 -6.85 -0.17 8.99
C ARG A 31 -8.13 -0.65 8.33
N GLU A 32 -8.44 -1.94 8.45
CA GLU A 32 -9.61 -2.57 7.85
C GLU A 32 -9.75 -2.27 6.35
N TYR A 33 -8.65 -2.35 5.58
CA TYR A 33 -8.65 -2.01 4.15
C TYR A 33 -9.75 -2.73 3.38
N GLN A 34 -10.50 -2.03 2.54
CA GLN A 34 -11.57 -2.62 1.72
C GLN A 34 -11.29 -2.45 0.22
N VAL A 35 -11.75 -3.42 -0.57
CA VAL A 35 -11.83 -3.24 -2.03
C VAL A 35 -12.73 -2.05 -2.33
N GLY A 36 -12.25 -1.15 -3.19
CA GLY A 36 -12.91 0.09 -3.53
C GLY A 36 -12.46 1.31 -2.72
N ASP A 37 -11.72 1.14 -1.62
CA ASP A 37 -11.01 2.23 -0.94
C ASP A 37 -9.88 2.79 -1.81
N PHE A 38 -9.28 3.90 -1.37
CA PHE A 38 -8.10 4.48 -1.98
C PHE A 38 -6.91 4.43 -1.03
N ILE A 39 -5.73 4.11 -1.56
CA ILE A 39 -4.44 4.32 -0.89
C ILE A 39 -3.77 5.53 -1.52
N VAL A 40 -3.27 6.43 -0.67
CA VAL A 40 -2.36 7.50 -1.09
C VAL A 40 -1.00 7.23 -0.46
N LEU A 41 -0.02 6.92 -1.31
CA LEU A 41 1.36 6.69 -0.93
C LEU A 41 2.11 8.02 -0.93
N GLN A 42 2.57 8.43 0.24
CA GLN A 42 3.31 9.66 0.47
C GLN A 42 4.78 9.31 0.69
N GLU A 43 5.64 9.81 -0.18
CA GLU A 43 7.06 9.51 -0.09
C GLU A 43 7.68 10.12 1.18
N TYR A 44 8.42 9.29 1.89
CA TYR A 44 9.11 9.62 3.13
C TYR A 44 10.55 9.11 3.07
N ASP A 45 11.54 10.01 3.16
CA ASP A 45 12.97 9.69 2.99
C ASP A 45 13.65 9.09 4.24
N GLY A 46 12.85 8.72 5.25
CA GLY A 46 13.32 8.31 6.57
C GLY A 46 13.32 9.44 7.60
N LYS A 47 13.36 10.71 7.16
CA LYS A 47 13.40 11.90 8.02
C LYS A 47 12.19 12.80 7.84
N GLN A 48 11.78 13.02 6.60
CA GLN A 48 10.69 13.94 6.25
C GLN A 48 9.90 13.44 5.04
N PHE A 49 8.69 13.99 4.87
CA PHE A 49 7.95 13.85 3.64
C PHE A 49 8.60 14.72 2.56
N THR A 50 8.81 14.16 1.36
CA THR A 50 9.42 14.90 0.25
C THR A 50 8.43 15.79 -0.48
N GLY A 51 7.14 15.57 -0.26
CA GLY A 51 6.03 16.22 -0.98
C GLY A 51 5.52 15.43 -2.19
N ARG A 52 6.23 14.36 -2.61
CA ARG A 52 5.72 13.45 -3.64
C ARG A 52 4.63 12.54 -3.07
N GLU A 53 3.50 12.44 -3.77
CA GLU A 53 2.46 11.46 -3.45
C GLU A 53 1.83 10.86 -4.71
N THR A 54 1.24 9.68 -4.59
CA THR A 54 0.49 9.02 -5.67
C THR A 54 -0.68 8.23 -5.08
N GLY A 55 -1.77 8.09 -5.82
CA GLY A 55 -3.03 7.53 -5.33
C GLY A 55 -3.56 6.41 -6.21
N PHE A 56 -4.04 5.33 -5.58
CA PHE A 56 -4.58 4.17 -6.26
C PHE A 56 -5.86 3.67 -5.59
N GLN A 57 -6.80 3.16 -6.39
CA GLN A 57 -7.96 2.46 -5.87
C GLN A 57 -7.60 1.01 -5.59
N ILE A 58 -7.92 0.51 -4.40
CA ILE A 58 -7.73 -0.88 -4.03
C ILE A 58 -8.66 -1.76 -4.88
N ARG A 59 -8.09 -2.66 -5.69
CA ARG A 59 -8.84 -3.61 -6.53
C ARG A 59 -8.84 -5.02 -5.97
N TYR A 60 -7.82 -5.38 -5.19
CA TYR A 60 -7.69 -6.70 -4.60
C TYR A 60 -6.98 -6.65 -3.25
N ILE A 61 -7.35 -7.54 -2.34
CA ILE A 61 -6.66 -7.73 -1.06
C ILE A 61 -6.51 -9.22 -0.78
N LEU A 62 -5.28 -9.69 -0.60
CA LEU A 62 -4.96 -11.04 -0.15
C LEU A 62 -4.73 -11.04 1.36
N ARG A 63 -5.36 -11.99 2.06
CA ARG A 63 -5.31 -12.17 3.52
C ARG A 63 -5.28 -13.66 3.85
N ASN A 64 -4.90 -13.98 5.09
CA ASN A 64 -5.11 -15.30 5.72
C ASN A 64 -4.56 -16.48 4.90
N CYS A 65 -3.37 -16.33 4.31
CA CYS A 65 -2.73 -17.38 3.54
C CYS A 65 -1.26 -17.63 3.98
N PRO A 66 -1.04 -17.93 5.27
CA PRO A 66 0.31 -18.14 5.82
C PRO A 66 1.07 -19.30 5.19
N GLU A 67 0.37 -20.27 4.61
CA GLU A 67 0.96 -21.39 3.87
C GLU A 67 1.77 -20.95 2.64
N TYR A 68 1.51 -19.76 2.10
CA TYR A 68 2.26 -19.14 1.01
C TYR A 68 3.25 -18.06 1.48
N GLY A 69 3.49 -17.97 2.80
CA GLY A 69 4.45 -17.05 3.41
C GLY A 69 3.91 -15.67 3.78
N LEU A 70 2.58 -15.45 3.70
CA LEU A 70 1.98 -14.21 4.22
C LEU A 70 1.86 -14.28 5.74
N MET A 71 2.63 -13.45 6.44
CA MET A 71 2.60 -13.40 7.90
C MET A 71 1.22 -13.02 8.44
N ASP A 72 0.80 -13.65 9.54
CA ASP A 72 -0.44 -13.31 10.23
C ASP A 72 -0.52 -11.82 10.58
N GLY A 73 -1.70 -11.23 10.35
CA GLY A 73 -1.93 -9.80 10.54
C GLY A 73 -1.36 -8.90 9.44
N TYR A 74 -0.83 -9.47 8.35
CA TYR A 74 -0.46 -8.74 7.14
C TYR A 74 -1.41 -9.07 5.97
N CYS A 75 -1.45 -8.15 5.00
CA CYS A 75 -2.19 -8.28 3.76
C CYS A 75 -1.35 -7.80 2.59
N ILE A 76 -1.66 -8.32 1.40
CA ILE A 76 -1.16 -7.77 0.13
C ILE A 76 -2.31 -7.03 -0.53
N ILE A 77 -2.09 -5.75 -0.85
CA ILE A 77 -3.08 -4.87 -1.48
C ILE A 77 -2.65 -4.65 -2.92
N GLY A 78 -3.51 -4.97 -3.88
CA GLY A 78 -3.27 -4.76 -5.32
C GLY A 78 -4.21 -3.71 -5.92
N TRP A 79 -3.72 -3.00 -6.94
CA TRP A 79 -4.47 -2.00 -7.72
C TRP A 79 -4.22 -2.11 -9.22
#